data_AF-A0A662BLK2-F1
#
_entry.id   AF-A0A662BLK2-F1
#
_cell.length_a   1.000
_cell.length_b   1.000
_cell.length_c   1.000
_cell.angle_alpha   90.00
_cell.angle_beta   90.00
_cell.angle_gamma   90.00
#
_symmetry.space_group_name_H-M   'P 1'
#
loop_
_entity.id
_entity.type
_entity.pdbx_description
1 polymer ?
#
loop_
_entity_poly.entity_id
_entity_poly.type
_entity_poly.pdbx_seq_one_letter_code
_entity_poly.pdbx_strand_id
1 'polypeptide(L)'
;MSIKTVKLEISGMTCDHCATGIEKKFDAKDGIISKNISYTETDGTFEFDANKISKEEIIATINSTGSYKVEKEIAEPIKIETVQFGISGMTCDHCAQTIGKKFHEVNGIVTKEISYPKAEGEFSFNPELISKDEIKELINSTGHYNVANEIPAKKNGSSNQYDLIIIGGGSAAFSAAIKAESIGLNTLMVNGGLDFGGTCVNVGCVPSKNLIRMAETAYHATHSNFAGIKPKGVDIDFKQVIKDKKQLVATLQQKKYMDVVSDFQNLKMIKGWAKFKDKKTIIVDDKDEYTALKFLIATGSTTNIPNIEGLNEIGYLTNVSLFDLEEKPESITIMGAGYIGLEIAMAYNRLGVKTLNIEFTDRVLRTQTPDISEELQKQMRSEGIELLPNFRAQKFEKRGNETIIYCKCPDGSFTEFVEKGKVVIATGTKANTSALGLENIGLNLTDSGHISVDGKMETNIAHIYAAGDVVNTPAFVY
;
A
#
# COMPACT_ATOMS: atom_id res chain seq x y z
N MET A 1 -25.87 -32.17 -18.96
CA MET A 1 -25.14 -30.98 -19.44
C MET A 1 -23.69 -31.38 -19.57
N SER A 2 -23.05 -31.04 -20.68
CA SER A 2 -21.62 -31.32 -20.90
C SER A 2 -20.86 -30.01 -20.66
N ILE A 3 -20.63 -29.69 -19.38
CA ILE A 3 -20.03 -28.41 -18.99
C ILE A 3 -18.54 -28.47 -19.30
N LYS A 4 -18.05 -27.46 -20.02
CA LYS A 4 -16.63 -27.28 -20.34
C LYS A 4 -16.20 -25.87 -20.01
N THR A 5 -14.92 -25.72 -19.70
CA THR A 5 -14.28 -24.42 -19.49
C THR A 5 -13.25 -24.19 -20.58
N VAL A 6 -13.13 -22.95 -21.03
CA VAL A 6 -12.05 -22.51 -21.92
C VAL A 6 -11.49 -21.18 -21.42
N LYS A 7 -10.16 -21.06 -21.40
CA LYS A 7 -9.47 -19.79 -21.16
C LYS A 7 -8.80 -19.33 -22.45
N LEU A 8 -9.02 -18.08 -22.84
CA LEU A 8 -8.60 -17.50 -24.12
C LEU A 8 -7.78 -16.23 -23.88
N GLU A 9 -6.65 -16.08 -24.55
CA GLU A 9 -5.92 -14.80 -24.62
C GLU A 9 -6.61 -13.89 -25.65
N ILE A 10 -6.96 -12.67 -25.23
CA ILE A 10 -7.76 -11.72 -26.01
C ILE A 10 -7.00 -10.40 -26.15
N SER A 11 -6.57 -10.08 -27.37
CA SER A 11 -5.91 -8.82 -27.71
C SER A 11 -6.93 -7.74 -28.12
N GLY A 12 -6.50 -6.47 -28.08
CA GLY A 12 -7.28 -5.32 -28.52
C GLY A 12 -8.13 -4.62 -27.44
N MET A 13 -8.09 -5.10 -26.18
CA MET A 13 -8.68 -4.40 -25.04
C MET A 13 -7.76 -3.29 -24.54
N THR A 14 -8.29 -2.07 -24.36
CA THR A 14 -7.50 -0.90 -23.91
C THR A 14 -8.00 -0.28 -22.60
N CYS A 15 -9.14 -0.75 -22.09
CA CYS A 15 -9.73 -0.31 -20.83
C CYS A 15 -10.77 -1.32 -20.32
N ASP A 16 -11.25 -1.16 -19.07
CA ASP A 16 -12.27 -2.05 -18.48
C ASP A 16 -13.59 -2.04 -19.25
N HIS A 17 -13.95 -0.93 -19.91
CA HIS A 17 -15.13 -0.89 -20.77
C HIS A 17 -15.04 -1.84 -21.98
N CYS A 18 -13.83 -2.20 -22.42
CA CYS A 18 -13.64 -3.21 -23.45
C CYS A 18 -14.07 -4.60 -22.95
N ALA A 19 -13.66 -4.99 -21.75
CA ALA A 19 -14.01 -6.27 -21.15
C ALA A 19 -15.53 -6.41 -20.97
N THR A 20 -16.18 -5.40 -20.38
CA THR A 20 -17.65 -5.37 -20.25
C THR A 20 -18.36 -5.38 -21.61
N GLY A 21 -17.76 -4.77 -22.63
CA GLY A 21 -18.29 -4.77 -24.00
C GLY A 21 -18.33 -6.17 -24.62
N ILE A 22 -17.30 -6.99 -24.36
CA ILE A 22 -17.25 -8.39 -24.78
C ILE A 22 -18.25 -9.22 -23.97
N GLU A 23 -18.29 -9.05 -22.64
CA GLU A 23 -19.22 -9.80 -21.76
C GLU A 23 -20.68 -9.67 -22.21
N LYS A 24 -21.12 -8.44 -22.51
CA LYS A 24 -22.49 -8.15 -22.94
C LYS A 24 -22.93 -8.90 -24.21
N LYS A 25 -21.99 -9.28 -25.08
CA LYS A 25 -22.32 -10.07 -26.29
C LYS A 25 -22.73 -11.50 -25.97
N PHE A 26 -22.36 -11.99 -24.80
CA PHE A 26 -22.67 -13.34 -24.34
C PHE A 26 -23.86 -13.39 -23.38
N ASP A 27 -24.43 -12.23 -22.96
CA ASP A 27 -25.62 -12.20 -22.08
C ASP A 27 -26.86 -12.83 -22.73
N ALA A 28 -26.97 -12.73 -24.06
CA ALA A 28 -28.10 -13.26 -24.82
C ALA A 28 -27.82 -14.62 -25.51
N LYS A 29 -26.63 -15.21 -25.30
CA LYS A 29 -26.22 -16.47 -25.93
C LYS A 29 -26.61 -17.66 -25.05
N ASP A 30 -27.55 -18.48 -25.52
CA ASP A 30 -27.89 -19.74 -24.83
C ASP A 30 -26.68 -20.68 -24.82
N GLY A 31 -26.39 -21.28 -23.66
CA GLY A 31 -25.27 -22.20 -23.47
C GLY A 31 -24.05 -21.61 -22.73
N ILE A 32 -23.96 -20.31 -22.51
CA ILE A 32 -22.93 -19.72 -21.62
C ILE A 32 -23.43 -19.77 -20.17
N ILE A 33 -22.62 -20.38 -19.30
CA ILE A 33 -22.91 -20.55 -17.86
C ILE A 33 -22.24 -19.43 -17.07
N SER A 34 -20.96 -19.19 -17.32
CA SER A 34 -20.20 -18.10 -16.71
C SER A 34 -19.17 -17.54 -17.69
N LYS A 35 -18.82 -16.26 -17.49
CA LYS A 35 -17.82 -15.53 -18.29
C LYS A 35 -17.10 -14.54 -17.39
N ASN A 36 -15.79 -14.46 -17.51
CA ASN A 36 -14.96 -13.52 -16.79
C ASN A 36 -13.88 -13.05 -17.75
N ILE A 37 -13.87 -11.77 -18.09
CA ILE A 37 -12.92 -11.18 -19.04
C ILE A 37 -12.09 -10.12 -18.33
N SER A 38 -10.77 -10.25 -18.42
CA SER A 38 -9.81 -9.39 -17.73
C SER A 38 -9.05 -8.52 -18.73
N TYR A 39 -9.29 -7.21 -18.69
CA TYR A 39 -8.47 -6.26 -19.45
C TYR A 39 -7.02 -6.27 -18.96
N THR A 40 -6.81 -6.33 -17.65
CA THR A 40 -5.48 -6.30 -17.03
C THR A 40 -4.65 -7.54 -17.34
N GLU A 41 -5.28 -8.71 -17.41
CA GLU A 41 -4.61 -9.98 -17.74
C GLU A 41 -4.64 -10.30 -19.25
N THR A 42 -5.36 -9.50 -20.04
CA THR A 42 -5.55 -9.67 -21.48
C THR A 42 -6.12 -11.04 -21.86
N ASP A 43 -7.02 -11.58 -21.04
CA ASP A 43 -7.61 -12.91 -21.23
C ASP A 43 -9.11 -12.96 -20.87
N GLY A 44 -9.74 -14.10 -21.15
CA GLY A 44 -11.12 -14.38 -20.76
C GLY A 44 -11.37 -15.86 -20.52
N THR A 45 -12.09 -16.18 -19.45
CA THR A 45 -12.53 -17.53 -19.10
C THR A 45 -14.02 -17.67 -19.33
N PHE A 46 -14.43 -18.75 -20.00
CA PHE A 46 -15.82 -19.06 -20.32
C PHE A 46 -16.15 -20.48 -19.88
N GLU A 47 -17.23 -20.63 -19.11
CA GLU A 47 -17.84 -21.91 -18.78
C GLU A 47 -19.12 -22.05 -19.61
N PHE A 48 -19.28 -23.18 -20.30
CA PHE A 48 -20.36 -23.35 -21.27
C PHE A 48 -20.82 -24.81 -21.38
N ASP A 49 -22.09 -25.00 -21.76
CA ASP A 49 -22.64 -26.31 -22.09
C ASP A 49 -22.29 -26.64 -23.54
N ALA A 50 -21.38 -27.60 -23.73
CA ALA A 50 -20.88 -28.02 -25.03
C ALA A 50 -21.94 -28.65 -25.94
N ASN A 51 -23.14 -28.94 -25.41
CA ASN A 51 -24.30 -29.35 -26.21
C ASN A 51 -25.05 -28.17 -26.85
N LYS A 52 -24.81 -26.94 -26.39
CA LYS A 52 -25.55 -25.74 -26.79
C LYS A 52 -24.71 -24.71 -27.54
N ILE A 53 -23.44 -24.59 -27.18
CA ILE A 53 -22.50 -23.67 -27.84
C ILE A 53 -21.13 -24.32 -27.93
N SER A 54 -20.44 -24.13 -29.05
CA SER A 54 -19.08 -24.63 -29.22
C SER A 54 -18.05 -23.56 -28.84
N LYS A 55 -16.84 -24.02 -28.50
CA LYS A 55 -15.70 -23.12 -28.25
C LYS A 55 -15.39 -22.24 -29.47
N GLU A 56 -15.49 -22.79 -30.68
CA GLU A 56 -15.27 -22.06 -31.92
C GLU A 56 -16.28 -20.93 -32.08
N GLU A 57 -17.51 -21.12 -31.63
CA GLU A 57 -18.54 -20.09 -31.64
C GLU A 57 -18.28 -18.97 -30.62
N ILE A 58 -17.70 -19.31 -29.46
CA ILE A 58 -17.22 -18.33 -28.47
C ILE A 58 -16.09 -17.48 -29.08
N ILE A 59 -15.10 -18.13 -29.69
CA ILE A 59 -13.98 -17.45 -30.37
C ILE A 59 -14.49 -16.54 -31.50
N ALA A 60 -15.41 -17.04 -32.33
CA ALA A 60 -16.00 -16.26 -33.41
C ALA A 60 -16.80 -15.04 -32.91
N THR A 61 -17.46 -15.17 -31.77
CA THR A 61 -18.22 -14.06 -31.15
C THR A 61 -17.29 -12.95 -30.65
N ILE A 62 -16.14 -13.32 -30.07
CA ILE A 62 -15.12 -12.34 -29.64
C ILE A 62 -14.51 -11.65 -30.87
N ASN A 63 -14.07 -12.43 -31.86
CA ASN A 63 -13.41 -11.91 -33.07
C ASN A 63 -14.31 -11.03 -33.95
N SER A 64 -15.63 -11.15 -33.83
CA SER A 64 -16.61 -10.32 -34.54
C SER A 64 -17.04 -9.07 -33.75
N THR A 65 -16.51 -8.90 -32.53
CA THR A 65 -16.84 -7.77 -31.66
C THR A 65 -15.73 -6.72 -31.71
N GLY A 66 -16.00 -5.59 -32.36
CA GLY A 66 -15.08 -4.44 -32.34
C GLY A 66 -13.70 -4.77 -32.92
N SER A 67 -12.65 -4.36 -32.22
CA SER A 67 -11.24 -4.55 -32.59
C SER A 67 -10.56 -5.69 -31.80
N TYR A 68 -11.32 -6.61 -31.20
CA TYR A 68 -10.78 -7.67 -30.36
C TYR A 68 -10.42 -8.92 -31.15
N LYS A 69 -9.39 -9.64 -30.70
CA LYS A 69 -8.96 -10.88 -31.35
C LYS A 69 -8.50 -11.89 -30.32
N VAL A 70 -8.97 -13.13 -30.46
CA VAL A 70 -8.44 -14.28 -29.71
C VAL A 70 -7.12 -14.69 -30.33
N GLU A 71 -6.04 -14.61 -29.56
CA GLU A 71 -4.69 -14.96 -30.02
C GLU A 71 -4.39 -16.45 -29.84
N LYS A 72 -4.72 -17.00 -28.67
CA LYS A 72 -4.57 -18.43 -28.38
C LYS A 72 -5.46 -18.88 -27.22
N GLU A 73 -5.62 -20.20 -27.09
CA GLU A 73 -6.15 -20.81 -25.88
C GLU A 73 -5.04 -20.93 -24.83
N ILE A 74 -5.38 -20.59 -23.59
CA ILE A 74 -4.51 -20.76 -22.44
C ILE A 74 -4.83 -22.14 -21.86
N ALA A 75 -3.86 -23.06 -21.92
CA ALA A 75 -4.01 -24.39 -21.36
C ALA A 75 -4.33 -24.32 -19.85
N GLU A 76 -5.19 -25.20 -19.36
CA GLU A 76 -5.48 -25.30 -17.94
C GLU A 76 -4.19 -25.57 -17.13
N PRO A 77 -4.05 -24.97 -15.93
CA PRO A 77 -2.90 -25.23 -15.08
C PRO A 77 -2.88 -26.71 -14.69
N ILE A 78 -1.75 -27.37 -14.96
CA ILE A 78 -1.48 -28.74 -14.51
C ILE A 78 -1.57 -28.75 -12.97
N LYS A 79 -2.36 -29.66 -12.41
CA LYS A 79 -2.45 -29.83 -10.95
C LYS A 79 -1.10 -30.30 -10.43
N ILE A 80 -0.50 -29.56 -9.49
CA ILE A 80 0.78 -29.89 -8.87
C ILE A 80 0.57 -30.02 -7.36
N GLU A 81 1.01 -31.15 -6.79
CA GLU A 81 1.09 -31.34 -5.35
C GLU A 81 2.56 -31.30 -4.91
N THR A 82 2.78 -30.93 -3.64
CA THR A 82 4.12 -30.95 -3.03
C THR A 82 4.12 -31.86 -1.80
N VAL A 83 5.19 -32.61 -1.63
CA VAL A 83 5.41 -33.47 -0.46
C VAL A 83 6.85 -33.33 0.03
N GLN A 84 7.02 -33.38 1.35
CA GLN A 84 8.33 -33.33 2.00
C GLN A 84 8.55 -34.59 2.82
N PHE A 85 9.71 -35.21 2.65
CA PHE A 85 10.12 -36.43 3.35
C PHE A 85 11.36 -36.17 4.19
N GLY A 86 11.36 -36.66 5.42
CA GLY A 86 12.59 -36.86 6.18
C GLY A 86 13.30 -38.09 5.64
N ILE A 87 14.58 -37.95 5.28
CA ILE A 87 15.38 -39.01 4.64
C ILE A 87 16.52 -39.41 5.56
N SER A 88 16.47 -40.66 6.03
CA SER A 88 17.53 -41.28 6.81
C SER A 88 18.60 -41.93 5.93
N GLY A 89 19.83 -42.01 6.41
CA GLY A 89 20.94 -42.71 5.75
C GLY A 89 21.88 -41.82 4.91
N MET A 90 21.58 -40.54 4.73
CA MET A 90 22.50 -39.60 4.07
C MET A 90 23.68 -39.26 5.00
N THR A 91 24.90 -39.36 4.48
CA THR A 91 26.13 -39.08 5.25
C THR A 91 26.99 -37.98 4.65
N CYS A 92 26.65 -37.49 3.45
CA CYS A 92 27.33 -36.38 2.76
C CYS A 92 26.42 -35.78 1.67
N ASP A 93 26.80 -34.64 1.10
CA ASP A 93 26.07 -33.99 0.00
C ASP A 93 25.97 -34.86 -1.27
N HIS A 94 26.93 -35.78 -1.47
CA HIS A 94 26.86 -36.72 -2.58
C HIS A 94 25.65 -37.66 -2.46
N CYS A 95 25.22 -38.00 -1.25
CA CYS A 95 24.02 -38.80 -1.01
C CYS A 95 22.76 -38.12 -1.56
N ALA A 96 22.63 -36.80 -1.34
CA ALA A 96 21.51 -36.01 -1.85
C ALA A 96 21.47 -36.00 -3.40
N GLN A 97 22.63 -35.89 -4.04
CA GLN A 97 22.76 -35.96 -5.50
C GLN A 97 22.39 -37.34 -6.04
N THR A 98 22.80 -38.42 -5.37
CA THR A 98 22.46 -39.80 -5.76
C THR A 98 20.96 -40.02 -5.74
N ILE A 99 20.26 -39.55 -4.70
CA ILE A 99 18.80 -39.61 -4.62
C ILE A 99 18.18 -38.79 -5.76
N GLY A 100 18.65 -37.55 -5.95
CA GLY A 100 18.12 -36.66 -6.99
C GLY A 100 18.23 -37.22 -8.41
N LYS A 101 19.31 -37.94 -8.73
CA LYS A 101 19.51 -38.57 -10.05
C LYS A 101 18.43 -39.59 -10.41
N LYS A 102 17.88 -40.34 -9.44
CA LYS A 102 16.79 -41.31 -9.70
C LYS A 102 15.50 -40.66 -10.21
N PHE A 103 15.31 -39.37 -9.95
CA PHE A 103 14.12 -38.62 -10.33
C PHE A 103 14.35 -37.72 -11.55
N HIS A 104 15.46 -37.90 -12.30
CA HIS A 104 15.74 -37.11 -13.51
C HIS A 104 14.82 -37.48 -14.69
N GLU A 105 14.34 -38.73 -14.75
CA GLU A 105 13.53 -39.25 -15.86
C GLU A 105 12.15 -39.77 -15.41
N VAL A 106 11.74 -39.45 -14.18
CA VAL A 106 10.46 -39.90 -13.63
C VAL A 106 9.36 -38.97 -14.16
N ASN A 107 8.49 -39.52 -15.00
CA ASN A 107 7.33 -38.82 -15.53
C ASN A 107 6.41 -38.41 -14.37
N GLY A 108 5.99 -37.15 -14.35
CA GLY A 108 5.16 -36.58 -13.27
C GLY A 108 5.92 -35.81 -12.19
N ILE A 109 7.26 -35.86 -12.12
CA ILE A 109 8.03 -34.98 -11.22
C ILE A 109 8.30 -33.63 -11.90
N VAL A 110 7.90 -32.54 -11.26
CA VAL A 110 8.10 -31.16 -11.73
C VAL A 110 9.39 -30.58 -11.15
N THR A 111 9.55 -30.65 -9.84
CA THR A 111 10.76 -30.20 -9.12
C THR A 111 11.12 -31.20 -8.02
N LYS A 112 12.40 -31.19 -7.65
CA LYS A 112 12.96 -32.02 -6.58
C LYS A 112 14.12 -31.28 -5.93
N GLU A 113 14.12 -31.19 -4.62
CA GLU A 113 15.21 -30.64 -3.82
C GLU A 113 15.53 -31.61 -2.69
N ILE A 114 16.77 -32.08 -2.61
CA ILE A 114 17.23 -32.96 -1.53
C ILE A 114 18.37 -32.26 -0.80
N SER A 115 18.27 -32.19 0.53
CA SER A 115 19.21 -31.51 1.39
C SER A 115 19.84 -32.48 2.39
N TYR A 116 21.15 -32.74 2.26
CA TYR A 116 21.90 -33.47 3.27
C TYR A 116 21.95 -32.74 4.63
N PRO A 117 22.26 -31.43 4.71
CA PRO A 117 22.30 -30.71 5.98
C PRO A 117 20.99 -30.74 6.76
N LYS A 118 19.84 -30.81 6.07
CA LYS A 118 18.51 -30.90 6.70
C LYS A 118 18.04 -32.34 6.91
N ALA A 119 18.66 -33.32 6.24
CA ALA A 119 18.17 -34.69 6.13
C ALA A 119 16.75 -34.80 5.53
N GLU A 120 16.46 -34.00 4.49
CA GLU A 120 15.11 -33.84 3.92
C GLU A 120 15.12 -33.88 2.38
N GLY A 121 13.98 -34.25 1.80
CA GLY A 121 13.71 -34.12 0.36
C GLY A 121 12.31 -33.58 0.09
N GLU A 122 12.22 -32.53 -0.73
CA GLU A 122 10.98 -31.90 -1.19
C GLU A 122 10.75 -32.21 -2.67
N PHE A 123 9.52 -32.57 -3.02
CA PHE A 123 9.13 -32.98 -4.37
C PHE A 123 7.82 -32.31 -4.77
N SER A 124 7.82 -31.60 -5.90
CA SER A 124 6.58 -31.15 -6.54
C SER A 124 6.27 -32.04 -7.75
N PHE A 125 5.05 -32.55 -7.83
CA PHE A 125 4.68 -33.59 -8.78
C PHE A 125 3.22 -33.47 -9.23
N ASN A 126 2.90 -34.01 -10.42
CA ASN A 126 1.54 -34.11 -10.92
C ASN A 126 0.89 -35.40 -10.34
N PRO A 127 -0.14 -35.29 -9.47
CA PRO A 127 -0.77 -36.43 -8.83
C PRO A 127 -1.54 -37.34 -9.81
N GLU A 128 -1.77 -36.90 -11.05
CA GLU A 128 -2.37 -37.73 -12.11
C GLU A 128 -1.33 -38.65 -12.78
N LEU A 129 -0.03 -38.36 -12.63
CA LEU A 129 1.06 -39.09 -13.27
C LEU A 129 1.91 -39.89 -12.29
N ILE A 130 2.02 -39.44 -11.04
CA ILE A 130 2.79 -40.12 -9.99
C ILE A 130 2.19 -39.83 -8.61
N SER A 131 2.17 -40.84 -7.76
CA SER A 131 1.68 -40.75 -6.38
C SER A 131 2.80 -40.48 -5.38
N LYS A 132 2.44 -39.96 -4.19
CA LYS A 132 3.39 -39.77 -3.07
C LYS A 132 4.06 -41.08 -2.67
N ASP A 133 3.34 -42.19 -2.74
CA ASP A 133 3.87 -43.49 -2.34
C ASP A 133 4.89 -44.03 -3.34
N GLU A 134 4.70 -43.80 -4.65
CA GLU A 134 5.71 -44.11 -5.67
C GLU A 134 7.00 -43.30 -5.47
N ILE A 135 6.89 -42.04 -5.04
CA ILE A 135 8.05 -41.22 -4.68
C ILE A 135 8.78 -41.81 -3.46
N LYS A 136 8.04 -42.25 -2.43
CA LYS A 136 8.62 -42.93 -1.25
C LYS A 136 9.34 -44.22 -1.64
N GLU A 137 8.73 -45.03 -2.50
CA GLU A 137 9.32 -46.28 -2.99
C GLU A 137 10.59 -46.04 -3.80
N LEU A 138 10.63 -44.99 -4.64
CA LEU A 138 11.83 -44.61 -5.38
C LEU A 138 12.98 -44.23 -4.46
N ILE A 139 12.72 -43.52 -3.35
CA ILE A 139 13.73 -43.23 -2.32
C ILE A 139 14.19 -44.52 -1.65
N ASN A 140 13.27 -45.35 -1.16
CA ASN A 140 13.59 -46.58 -0.41
C ASN A 140 14.32 -47.62 -1.27
N SER A 141 14.06 -47.66 -2.58
CA SER A 141 14.73 -48.55 -3.54
C SER A 141 16.21 -48.20 -3.80
N THR A 142 16.75 -47.16 -3.16
CA THR A 142 18.17 -46.80 -3.26
C THR A 142 19.07 -47.65 -2.35
N GLY A 143 18.49 -48.45 -1.44
CA GLY A 143 19.19 -49.42 -0.60
C GLY A 143 19.99 -48.82 0.57
N HIS A 144 20.43 -47.57 0.45
CA HIS A 144 21.20 -46.86 1.47
C HIS A 144 20.41 -45.73 2.16
N TYR A 145 19.27 -45.33 1.61
CA TYR A 145 18.45 -44.23 2.13
C TYR A 145 17.01 -44.69 2.30
N ASN A 146 16.36 -44.26 3.38
CA ASN A 146 14.96 -44.59 3.64
C ASN A 146 14.19 -43.34 4.07
N VAL A 147 12.95 -43.23 3.62
CA VAL A 147 11.99 -42.25 4.13
C VAL A 147 11.70 -42.59 5.59
N ALA A 148 12.14 -41.72 6.50
CA ALA A 148 11.95 -41.88 7.94
C ALA A 148 10.55 -41.44 8.38
N ASN A 149 10.04 -40.37 7.78
CA ASN A 149 8.74 -39.79 8.04
C ASN A 149 8.32 -38.91 6.86
N GLU A 150 7.00 -38.78 6.67
CA GLU A 150 6.46 -37.65 5.92
C GLU A 150 6.52 -36.45 6.85
N ILE A 151 7.29 -35.44 6.46
CA ILE A 151 7.29 -34.18 7.18
C ILE A 151 5.96 -33.54 6.81
N PRO A 152 5.09 -33.21 7.78
CA PRO A 152 3.87 -32.50 7.48
C PRO A 152 4.31 -31.27 6.70
N ALA A 153 3.90 -31.19 5.44
CA ALA A 153 4.17 -30.00 4.64
C ALA A 153 3.80 -28.81 5.53
N LYS A 154 4.69 -27.82 5.70
CA LYS A 154 4.21 -26.47 6.03
C LYS A 154 3.07 -26.27 5.05
N LYS A 155 1.84 -26.17 5.55
CA LYS A 155 0.64 -26.09 4.71
C LYS A 155 0.82 -24.90 3.76
N ASN A 156 1.37 -25.16 2.59
CA ASN A 156 1.15 -24.38 1.38
C ASN A 156 -0.15 -24.87 0.72
N GLY A 157 -1.10 -25.36 1.52
CA GLY A 157 -2.49 -25.42 1.14
C GLY A 157 -3.13 -24.13 1.62
N SER A 158 -3.68 -23.35 0.71
CA SER A 158 -5.03 -22.74 0.69
C SER A 158 -5.82 -22.48 2.00
N SER A 159 -5.25 -22.56 3.20
CA SER A 159 -5.88 -22.01 4.37
C SER A 159 -5.54 -20.53 4.36
N ASN A 160 -6.53 -19.71 4.03
CA ASN A 160 -6.53 -18.29 4.35
C ASN A 160 -6.59 -18.10 5.88
N GLN A 161 -5.69 -18.75 6.63
CA GLN A 161 -5.59 -18.77 8.08
C GLN A 161 -4.15 -18.47 8.46
N TYR A 162 -3.96 -17.49 9.32
CA TYR A 162 -2.66 -16.98 9.74
C TYR A 162 -2.57 -16.93 11.26
N ASP A 163 -1.36 -16.90 11.80
CA ASP A 163 -1.16 -16.62 13.22
C ASP A 163 -1.42 -15.13 13.49
N LEU A 164 -0.99 -14.28 12.56
CA LEU A 164 -1.15 -12.82 12.64
C LEU A 164 -1.62 -12.25 11.30
N ILE A 165 -2.68 -11.43 11.34
CA ILE A 165 -3.02 -10.52 10.24
C ILE A 165 -2.68 -9.09 10.65
N ILE A 166 -1.92 -8.40 9.81
CA ILE A 166 -1.57 -6.98 9.95
C ILE A 166 -2.34 -6.20 8.88
N ILE A 167 -3.13 -5.21 9.30
CA ILE A 167 -3.88 -4.33 8.41
C ILE A 167 -3.17 -2.97 8.34
N GLY A 168 -2.58 -2.68 7.19
CA GLY A 168 -1.73 -1.53 6.93
C GLY A 168 -0.29 -1.94 6.57
N GLY A 169 0.40 -1.08 5.82
CA GLY A 169 1.79 -1.29 5.38
C GLY A 169 2.75 -0.19 5.80
N GLY A 170 2.45 0.53 6.90
CA GLY A 170 3.32 1.58 7.45
C GLY A 170 4.40 1.09 8.40
N SER A 171 5.08 2.01 9.09
CA SER A 171 6.20 1.68 9.99
C SER A 171 5.82 0.72 11.12
N ALA A 172 4.65 0.90 11.75
CA ALA A 172 4.15 -0.02 12.78
C ALA A 172 3.91 -1.43 12.22
N ALA A 173 3.36 -1.54 11.00
CA ALA A 173 3.11 -2.81 10.34
C ALA A 173 4.41 -3.57 10.03
N PHE A 174 5.41 -2.89 9.49
CA PHE A 174 6.72 -3.51 9.21
C PHE A 174 7.46 -3.88 10.49
N SER A 175 7.41 -3.04 11.52
CA SER A 175 7.99 -3.39 12.83
C SER A 175 7.36 -4.66 13.41
N ALA A 176 6.03 -4.80 13.29
CA ALA A 176 5.32 -5.98 13.74
C ALA A 176 5.65 -7.21 12.89
N ALA A 177 5.74 -7.07 11.56
CA ALA A 177 6.10 -8.16 10.66
C ALA A 177 7.52 -8.69 10.92
N ILE A 178 8.50 -7.80 11.12
CA ILE A 178 9.88 -8.18 11.52
C ILE A 178 9.85 -8.99 12.82
N LYS A 179 9.07 -8.52 13.81
CA LYS A 179 8.98 -9.23 15.09
C LYS A 179 8.29 -10.58 14.92
N ALA A 180 7.21 -10.66 14.16
CA ALA A 180 6.46 -11.88 13.90
C ALA A 180 7.32 -12.94 13.18
N GLU A 181 8.10 -12.55 12.18
CA GLU A 181 9.05 -13.42 11.50
C GLU A 181 10.10 -13.97 12.48
N SER A 182 10.66 -13.12 13.35
CA SER A 182 11.69 -13.53 14.32
C SER A 182 11.25 -14.61 15.31
N ILE A 183 9.94 -14.77 15.50
CA ILE A 183 9.34 -15.79 16.38
C ILE A 183 8.58 -16.87 15.58
N GLY A 184 8.73 -16.88 14.26
CA GLY A 184 8.22 -17.91 13.36
C GLY A 184 6.71 -17.91 13.11
N LEU A 185 6.02 -16.77 13.27
CA LEU A 185 4.58 -16.68 13.01
C LEU A 185 4.27 -16.61 11.51
N ASN A 186 3.29 -17.39 11.06
CA ASN A 186 2.72 -17.22 9.73
C ASN A 186 1.88 -15.93 9.69
N THR A 187 2.33 -14.95 8.91
CA THR A 187 1.83 -13.58 8.92
C THR A 187 1.30 -13.15 7.56
N LEU A 188 0.12 -12.54 7.54
CA LEU A 188 -0.42 -11.84 6.38
C LEU A 188 -0.42 -10.33 6.65
N MET A 189 0.23 -9.56 5.78
CA MET A 189 0.14 -8.10 5.76
C MET A 189 -0.73 -7.65 4.58
N VAL A 190 -1.81 -6.92 4.87
CA VAL A 190 -2.72 -6.37 3.86
C VAL A 190 -2.57 -4.86 3.83
N ASN A 191 -2.23 -4.28 2.69
CA ASN A 191 -2.03 -2.84 2.54
C ASN A 191 -2.88 -2.25 1.41
N GLY A 192 -3.69 -1.25 1.74
CA GLY A 192 -4.50 -0.48 0.79
C GLY A 192 -4.15 1.01 0.81
N GLY A 193 -4.40 1.70 -0.30
CA GLY A 193 -4.13 3.13 -0.44
C GLY A 193 -2.69 3.43 -0.87
N LEU A 194 -1.88 3.98 0.03
CA LEU A 194 -0.46 4.29 -0.25
C LEU A 194 0.33 3.00 -0.48
N ASP A 195 1.46 3.10 -1.18
CA ASP A 195 2.38 1.97 -1.30
C ASP A 195 2.95 1.53 0.05
N PHE A 196 3.51 0.32 0.07
CA PHE A 196 4.20 -0.22 1.25
C PHE A 196 5.27 0.77 1.75
N GLY A 197 5.45 0.77 3.07
CA GLY A 197 6.16 1.81 3.83
C GLY A 197 5.24 2.90 4.37
N GLY A 198 4.01 3.04 3.85
CA GLY A 198 2.97 3.93 4.36
C GLY A 198 3.34 5.42 4.32
N THR A 199 2.76 6.23 5.21
CA THR A 199 2.86 7.69 5.17
C THR A 199 4.30 8.19 5.26
N CYS A 200 5.08 7.70 6.23
CA CYS A 200 6.39 8.29 6.59
C CYS A 200 7.38 8.35 5.41
N VAL A 201 7.53 7.25 4.67
CA VAL A 201 8.49 7.19 3.55
C VAL A 201 7.92 7.80 2.27
N ASN A 202 6.63 7.59 2.00
CA ASN A 202 6.05 7.94 0.69
C ASN A 202 5.63 9.41 0.61
N VAL A 203 4.95 9.93 1.64
CA VAL A 203 4.24 11.24 1.58
C VAL A 203 4.38 12.05 2.88
N GLY A 204 5.32 11.68 3.75
CA GLY A 204 5.45 12.23 5.10
C GLY A 204 6.88 12.71 5.38
N CYS A 205 7.51 12.10 6.38
CA CYS A 205 8.80 12.55 6.90
C CYS A 205 9.91 12.56 5.85
N VAL A 206 10.08 11.49 5.07
CA VAL A 206 11.18 11.40 4.09
C VAL A 206 11.10 12.51 3.03
N PRO A 207 9.99 12.68 2.28
CA PRO A 207 9.89 13.75 1.30
C PRO A 207 9.96 15.13 1.95
N SER A 208 9.28 15.35 3.10
CA SER A 208 9.32 16.63 3.81
C SER A 208 10.74 17.02 4.21
N LYS A 209 11.49 16.12 4.87
CA LYS A 209 12.84 16.42 5.36
C LYS A 209 13.85 16.58 4.22
N ASN A 210 13.65 15.89 3.10
CA ASN A 210 14.45 16.12 1.91
C ASN A 210 14.22 17.51 1.32
N LEU A 211 12.96 17.92 1.15
CA LEU A 211 12.60 19.25 0.67
C LEU A 211 13.10 20.36 1.61
N ILE A 212 12.93 20.20 2.92
CA ILE A 212 13.45 21.16 3.92
C ILE A 212 14.96 21.33 3.79
N ARG A 213 15.71 20.24 3.58
CA ARG A 213 17.17 20.29 3.44
C ARG A 213 17.61 20.96 2.14
N MET A 214 16.92 20.70 1.03
CA MET A 214 17.15 21.39 -0.24
C MET A 214 16.84 22.89 -0.11
N ALA A 215 15.74 23.22 0.55
CA ALA A 215 15.30 24.58 0.81
C ALA A 215 16.27 25.35 1.74
N GLU A 216 16.79 24.70 2.78
CA GLU A 216 17.84 25.24 3.64
C GLU A 216 19.12 25.54 2.86
N THR A 217 19.48 24.68 1.90
CA THR A 217 20.62 24.91 1.01
C THR A 217 20.41 26.17 0.15
N ALA A 218 19.22 26.33 -0.42
CA ALA A 218 18.84 27.54 -1.18
C ALA A 218 18.84 28.80 -0.30
N TYR A 219 18.39 28.68 0.95
CA TYR A 219 18.41 29.77 1.92
C TYR A 219 19.84 30.23 2.22
N HIS A 220 20.77 29.33 2.54
CA HIS A 220 22.16 29.71 2.81
C HIS A 220 22.91 30.24 1.59
N ALA A 221 22.52 29.82 0.38
CA ALA A 221 23.05 30.40 -0.86
C ALA A 221 22.62 31.86 -1.08
N THR A 222 21.55 32.32 -0.40
CA THR A 222 21.00 33.68 -0.49
C THR A 222 21.18 34.51 0.79
N HIS A 223 21.46 33.85 1.92
CA HIS A 223 21.57 34.45 3.26
C HIS A 223 22.85 33.96 3.95
N SER A 224 23.95 34.69 3.74
CA SER A 224 25.20 34.32 4.40
C SER A 224 25.16 34.64 5.89
N ASN A 225 25.68 33.73 6.70
CA ASN A 225 25.90 33.94 8.14
C ASN A 225 27.08 34.88 8.44
N PHE A 226 27.85 35.30 7.42
CA PHE A 226 29.04 36.12 7.59
C PHE A 226 28.88 37.45 6.86
N ALA A 227 29.02 38.56 7.59
CA ALA A 227 28.85 39.91 7.04
C ALA A 227 29.78 40.24 5.86
N GLY A 228 30.95 39.58 5.78
CA GLY A 228 31.91 39.76 4.68
C GLY A 228 31.56 39.00 3.39
N ILE A 229 30.62 38.06 3.44
CA ILE A 229 30.22 37.25 2.28
C ILE A 229 28.91 37.78 1.72
N LYS A 230 28.95 38.24 0.47
CA LYS A 230 27.76 38.72 -0.25
C LYS A 230 27.27 37.64 -1.22
N PRO A 231 26.19 36.92 -0.90
CA PRO A 231 25.62 35.93 -1.80
C PRO A 231 25.13 36.58 -3.10
N LYS A 232 25.21 35.85 -4.21
CA LYS A 232 24.75 36.31 -5.54
C LYS A 232 23.38 35.75 -5.96
N GLY A 233 22.75 34.95 -5.11
CA GLY A 233 21.50 34.27 -5.45
C GLY A 233 21.67 32.75 -5.62
N VAL A 234 20.57 32.08 -5.91
CA VAL A 234 20.49 30.66 -6.27
C VAL A 234 19.50 30.51 -7.43
N ASP A 235 19.83 29.66 -8.39
CA ASP A 235 18.91 29.23 -9.42
C ASP A 235 18.28 27.88 -9.01
N ILE A 236 16.95 27.81 -9.02
CA ILE A 236 16.20 26.66 -8.50
C ILE A 236 15.42 26.02 -9.63
N ASP A 237 15.92 24.89 -10.13
CA ASP A 237 15.13 23.97 -10.95
C ASP A 237 14.19 23.18 -10.04
N PHE A 238 12.99 23.74 -9.83
CA PHE A 238 11.99 23.16 -8.95
C PHE A 238 11.54 21.77 -9.42
N LYS A 239 11.48 21.55 -10.74
CA LYS A 239 11.09 20.26 -11.31
C LYS A 239 12.13 19.20 -10.98
N GLN A 240 13.41 19.54 -11.09
CA GLN A 240 14.51 18.65 -10.70
C GLN A 240 14.51 18.39 -9.19
N VAL A 241 14.22 19.38 -8.34
CA VAL A 241 14.05 19.20 -6.89
C VAL A 241 13.01 18.11 -6.57
N ILE A 242 11.85 18.17 -7.22
CA ILE A 242 10.77 17.19 -7.01
C ILE A 242 11.17 15.82 -7.55
N LYS A 243 11.87 15.75 -8.68
CA LYS A 243 12.40 14.51 -9.25
C LYS A 243 13.43 13.84 -8.34
N ASP A 244 14.38 14.61 -7.79
CA ASP A 244 15.40 14.10 -6.86
C ASP A 244 14.76 13.57 -5.58
N LYS A 245 13.75 14.29 -5.05
CA LYS A 245 12.93 13.81 -3.93
C LYS A 245 12.26 12.48 -4.27
N LYS A 246 11.65 12.34 -5.46
CA LYS A 246 10.94 11.11 -5.87
C LYS A 246 11.92 9.94 -5.94
N GLN A 247 13.12 10.17 -6.49
CA GLN A 247 14.18 9.16 -6.54
C GLN A 247 14.63 8.73 -5.14
N LEU A 248 14.82 9.67 -4.21
CA LEU A 248 15.19 9.35 -2.83
C LEU A 248 14.10 8.53 -2.13
N VAL A 249 12.83 8.93 -2.27
CA VAL A 249 11.68 8.21 -1.71
C VAL A 249 11.64 6.77 -2.23
N ALA A 250 11.72 6.55 -3.55
CA ALA A 250 11.73 5.22 -4.14
C ALA A 250 12.91 4.37 -3.62
N THR A 251 14.10 4.97 -3.53
CA THR A 251 15.30 4.29 -3.02
C THR A 251 15.12 3.88 -1.56
N LEU A 252 14.59 4.76 -0.71
CA LEU A 252 14.41 4.48 0.71
C LEU A 252 13.23 3.54 0.97
N GLN A 253 12.17 3.60 0.18
CA GLN A 253 11.07 2.64 0.22
C GLN A 253 11.60 1.22 -0.05
N GLN A 254 12.36 1.05 -1.14
CA GLN A 254 12.96 -0.24 -1.45
C GLN A 254 13.87 -0.72 -0.31
N LYS A 255 14.86 0.07 0.07
CA LYS A 255 15.89 -0.34 1.04
C LYS A 255 15.38 -0.55 2.46
N LYS A 256 14.44 0.27 2.93
CA LYS A 256 14.00 0.26 4.35
C LYS A 256 12.80 -0.65 4.59
N TYR A 257 12.09 -1.04 3.54
CA TYR A 257 10.86 -1.81 3.67
C TYR A 257 10.94 -3.08 2.85
N MET A 258 11.11 -2.98 1.52
CA MET A 258 11.03 -4.17 0.68
C MET A 258 12.23 -5.10 0.81
N ASP A 259 13.45 -4.56 0.80
CA ASP A 259 14.68 -5.35 0.99
C ASP A 259 14.77 -5.94 2.41
N VAL A 260 14.13 -5.31 3.40
CA VAL A 260 14.13 -5.80 4.79
C VAL A 260 13.32 -7.08 4.93
N VAL A 261 12.26 -7.23 4.14
CA VAL A 261 11.34 -8.37 4.22
C VAL A 261 11.51 -9.36 3.07
N SER A 262 12.45 -9.12 2.15
CA SER A 262 12.62 -9.93 0.93
C SER A 262 12.90 -11.41 1.22
N ASP A 263 13.60 -11.67 2.33
CA ASP A 263 14.07 -13.01 2.68
C ASP A 263 13.17 -13.69 3.72
N PHE A 264 12.05 -13.06 4.09
CA PHE A 264 11.12 -13.58 5.08
C PHE A 264 10.38 -14.80 4.52
N GLN A 265 10.36 -15.88 5.31
CA GLN A 265 9.79 -17.15 4.89
C GLN A 265 8.33 -17.31 5.31
N ASN A 266 7.87 -16.55 6.31
CA ASN A 266 6.52 -16.68 6.87
C ASN A 266 5.68 -15.42 6.73
N LEU A 267 6.09 -14.47 5.87
CA LEU A 267 5.32 -13.26 5.57
C LEU A 267 4.72 -13.33 4.16
N LYS A 268 3.39 -13.26 4.08
CA LYS A 268 2.68 -12.95 2.85
C LYS A 268 2.24 -11.49 2.85
N MET A 269 2.52 -10.76 1.77
CA MET A 269 2.08 -9.38 1.58
C MET A 269 1.10 -9.31 0.42
N ILE A 270 -0.04 -8.66 0.61
CA ILE A 270 -1.01 -8.40 -0.46
C ILE A 270 -1.42 -6.94 -0.47
N LYS A 271 -1.67 -6.42 -1.67
CA LYS A 271 -2.32 -5.11 -1.86
C LYS A 271 -3.83 -5.32 -1.87
N GLY A 272 -4.57 -4.49 -1.15
CA GLY A 272 -6.03 -4.53 -1.08
C GLY A 272 -6.58 -3.85 0.16
N TRP A 273 -7.89 -3.58 0.16
CA TRP A 273 -8.60 -3.00 1.29
C TRP A 273 -9.20 -4.08 2.16
N ALA A 274 -8.75 -4.15 3.42
CA ALA A 274 -9.29 -5.09 4.39
C ALA A 274 -10.41 -4.47 5.22
N LYS A 275 -11.47 -5.24 5.48
CA LYS A 275 -12.49 -4.93 6.48
C LYS A 275 -12.82 -6.16 7.32
N PHE A 276 -13.14 -5.98 8.59
CA PHE A 276 -13.59 -7.05 9.46
C PHE A 276 -15.00 -7.49 9.07
N LYS A 277 -15.15 -8.79 8.82
CA LYS A 277 -16.45 -9.48 8.73
C LYS A 277 -16.93 -9.87 10.12
N ASP A 278 -16.02 -10.41 10.93
CA ASP A 278 -16.22 -10.79 12.32
C ASP A 278 -14.90 -10.73 13.09
N LYS A 279 -14.90 -11.10 14.38
CA LYS A 279 -13.75 -10.99 15.29
C LYS A 279 -12.53 -11.84 14.90
N LYS A 280 -12.68 -12.75 13.94
CA LYS A 280 -11.64 -13.67 13.49
C LYS A 280 -11.40 -13.62 11.98
N THR A 281 -12.19 -12.86 11.22
CA THR A 281 -12.20 -12.89 9.76
C THR A 281 -12.19 -11.47 9.18
N ILE A 282 -11.27 -11.22 8.25
CA ILE A 282 -11.30 -10.05 7.37
C ILE A 282 -11.66 -10.45 5.95
N ILE A 283 -12.24 -9.52 5.20
CA ILE A 283 -12.44 -9.62 3.75
C ILE A 283 -11.52 -8.60 3.09
N VAL A 284 -10.80 -9.01 2.05
CA VAL A 284 -9.94 -8.13 1.23
C VAL A 284 -10.59 -7.90 -0.12
N ASP A 285 -10.74 -6.63 -0.50
CA ASP A 285 -11.36 -6.16 -1.75
C ASP A 285 -12.74 -6.78 -2.03
N ASP A 286 -13.51 -7.04 -0.97
CA ASP A 286 -14.84 -7.67 -1.03
C ASP A 286 -14.88 -9.05 -1.70
N LYS A 287 -13.73 -9.74 -1.77
CA LYS A 287 -13.57 -11.01 -2.48
C LYS A 287 -13.02 -12.12 -1.57
N ASP A 288 -11.82 -11.91 -1.04
CA ASP A 288 -11.08 -12.97 -0.36
C ASP A 288 -11.22 -12.87 1.15
N GLU A 289 -11.65 -13.95 1.79
CA GLU A 289 -11.73 -14.03 3.25
C GLU A 289 -10.45 -14.59 3.86
N TYR A 290 -9.95 -13.95 4.90
CA TYR A 290 -8.79 -14.39 5.67
C TYR A 290 -9.06 -14.38 7.16
N THR A 291 -8.56 -15.39 7.86
CA THR A 291 -8.74 -15.60 9.29
C THR A 291 -7.40 -15.55 10.02
N ALA A 292 -7.41 -15.14 11.29
CA ALA A 292 -6.21 -15.19 12.10
C ALA A 292 -6.44 -15.46 13.59
N LEU A 293 -5.40 -15.94 14.26
CA LEU A 293 -5.36 -16.03 15.72
C LEU A 293 -5.27 -14.66 16.39
N LYS A 294 -4.50 -13.74 15.79
CA LYS A 294 -4.35 -12.35 16.25
C LYS A 294 -4.42 -11.36 15.09
N PHE A 295 -4.85 -10.14 15.41
CA PHE A 295 -4.86 -9.01 14.48
C PHE A 295 -4.07 -7.84 15.01
N LEU A 296 -3.40 -7.12 14.12
CA LEU A 296 -2.83 -5.80 14.37
C LEU A 296 -3.41 -4.80 13.36
N ILE A 297 -4.11 -3.78 13.86
CA ILE A 297 -4.60 -2.66 13.05
C ILE A 297 -3.54 -1.55 13.08
N ALA A 298 -2.93 -1.29 11.92
CA ALA A 298 -1.85 -0.33 11.74
C ALA A 298 -2.10 0.57 10.50
N THR A 299 -3.36 1.00 10.32
CA THR A 299 -3.82 1.77 9.15
C THR A 299 -3.40 3.25 9.15
N GLY A 300 -2.78 3.72 10.23
CA GLY A 300 -2.27 5.08 10.35
C GLY A 300 -3.35 6.16 10.30
N SER A 301 -2.98 7.34 9.80
CA SER A 301 -3.83 8.51 9.71
C SER A 301 -3.76 9.16 8.32
N THR A 302 -4.75 10.00 8.01
CA THR A 302 -4.81 10.84 6.80
C THR A 302 -5.09 12.29 7.17
N THR A 303 -4.81 13.22 6.26
CA THR A 303 -5.11 14.65 6.45
C THR A 303 -6.59 14.86 6.75
N ASN A 304 -6.88 15.59 7.82
CA ASN A 304 -8.24 15.93 8.20
C ASN A 304 -8.72 17.11 7.36
N ILE A 305 -9.55 16.83 6.35
CA ILE A 305 -10.15 17.86 5.50
C ILE A 305 -11.36 18.48 6.22
N PRO A 306 -11.35 19.80 6.50
CA PRO A 306 -12.44 20.45 7.19
C PRO A 306 -13.66 20.59 6.27
N ASN A 307 -14.86 20.48 6.83
CA ASN A 307 -16.10 20.73 6.10
C ASN A 307 -16.35 22.25 5.98
N ILE A 308 -15.84 22.86 4.93
CA ILE A 308 -15.99 24.30 4.63
C ILE A 308 -16.60 24.44 3.24
N GLU A 309 -17.58 25.33 3.09
CA GLU A 309 -18.25 25.60 1.82
C GLU A 309 -17.23 25.88 0.72
N GLY A 310 -17.38 25.20 -0.42
CA GLY A 310 -16.55 25.40 -1.61
C GLY A 310 -15.17 24.76 -1.58
N LEU A 311 -14.70 24.24 -0.44
CA LEU A 311 -13.35 23.69 -0.33
C LEU A 311 -13.14 22.51 -1.30
N ASN A 312 -14.11 21.63 -1.47
CA ASN A 312 -13.95 20.47 -2.36
C ASN A 312 -13.92 20.84 -3.85
N GLU A 313 -14.27 22.07 -4.23
CA GLU A 313 -14.36 22.51 -5.62
C GLU A 313 -13.08 23.22 -6.14
N ILE A 314 -12.17 23.61 -5.25
CA ILE A 314 -10.97 24.38 -5.64
C ILE A 314 -9.80 23.53 -6.14
N GLY A 315 -9.84 22.22 -5.88
CA GLY A 315 -8.72 21.31 -6.17
C GLY A 315 -7.52 21.54 -5.23
N TYR A 316 -7.78 21.60 -3.92
CA TYR A 316 -6.73 21.75 -2.91
C TYR A 316 -5.71 20.61 -2.95
N LEU A 317 -4.53 20.88 -2.40
CA LEU A 317 -3.48 19.89 -2.19
C LEU A 317 -3.45 19.46 -0.73
N THR A 318 -2.92 18.27 -0.49
CA THR A 318 -2.49 17.79 0.83
C THR A 318 -1.01 17.43 0.75
N ASN A 319 -0.39 16.96 1.83
CA ASN A 319 0.96 16.40 1.77
C ASN A 319 1.14 15.32 0.69
N VAL A 320 0.08 14.54 0.40
CA VAL A 320 0.11 13.49 -0.63
C VAL A 320 0.33 14.09 -2.02
N SER A 321 -0.43 15.11 -2.39
CA SER A 321 -0.36 15.70 -3.74
C SER A 321 0.64 16.84 -3.86
N LEU A 322 0.94 17.55 -2.78
CA LEU A 322 1.87 18.68 -2.77
C LEU A 322 3.31 18.23 -3.03
N PHE A 323 3.76 17.14 -2.40
CA PHE A 323 5.14 16.66 -2.52
C PHE A 323 5.46 16.04 -3.89
N ASP A 324 4.46 15.89 -4.76
CA ASP A 324 4.61 15.42 -6.14
C ASP A 324 4.24 16.49 -7.18
N LEU A 325 3.94 17.73 -6.75
CA LEU A 325 3.66 18.86 -7.63
C LEU A 325 4.94 19.25 -8.38
N GLU A 326 5.00 18.97 -9.69
CA GLU A 326 6.22 19.17 -10.49
C GLU A 326 6.43 20.62 -10.92
N GLU A 327 5.35 21.37 -11.11
CA GLU A 327 5.39 22.76 -11.55
C GLU A 327 5.40 23.69 -10.33
N LYS A 328 6.36 24.62 -10.30
CA LYS A 328 6.51 25.56 -9.20
C LYS A 328 5.29 26.48 -9.13
N PRO A 329 4.51 26.48 -8.04
CA PRO A 329 3.42 27.43 -7.89
C PRO A 329 3.98 28.85 -7.64
N GLU A 330 3.28 29.88 -8.11
CA GLU A 330 3.61 31.29 -7.81
C GLU A 330 3.47 31.56 -6.30
N SER A 331 2.40 31.03 -5.71
CA SER A 331 2.08 31.16 -4.29
C SER A 331 1.38 29.91 -3.77
N ILE A 332 1.46 29.71 -2.45
CA ILE A 332 0.64 28.73 -1.74
C ILE A 332 0.00 29.35 -0.50
N THR A 333 -1.29 29.05 -0.30
CA THR A 333 -2.00 29.34 0.94
C THR A 333 -2.21 28.05 1.70
N ILE A 334 -1.64 27.95 2.89
CA ILE A 334 -1.65 26.77 3.74
C ILE A 334 -2.69 26.97 4.83
N MET A 335 -3.68 26.07 4.87
CA MET A 335 -4.69 26.03 5.91
C MET A 335 -4.14 25.20 7.09
N GLY A 336 -3.81 25.88 8.18
CA GLY A 336 -3.23 25.29 9.38
C GLY A 336 -1.75 25.66 9.60
N ALA A 337 -1.42 25.90 10.86
CA ALA A 337 -0.09 26.25 11.35
C ALA A 337 0.39 25.30 12.46
N GLY A 338 0.01 24.02 12.37
CA GLY A 338 0.70 22.93 13.04
C GLY A 338 2.05 22.63 12.39
N TYR A 339 2.81 21.67 12.94
CA TYR A 339 4.18 21.39 12.46
C TYR A 339 4.25 21.08 10.96
N ILE A 340 3.29 20.32 10.41
CA ILE A 340 3.21 20.02 8.97
C ILE A 340 3.09 21.30 8.14
N GLY A 341 2.16 22.18 8.50
CA GLY A 341 1.90 23.42 7.77
C GLY A 341 3.07 24.40 7.81
N LEU A 342 3.76 24.49 8.95
CA LEU A 342 4.93 25.36 9.09
C LEU A 342 6.17 24.82 8.38
N GLU A 343 6.38 23.51 8.42
CA GLU A 343 7.46 22.85 7.67
C GLU A 343 7.30 23.07 6.16
N ILE A 344 6.07 22.90 5.64
CA ILE A 344 5.74 23.19 4.24
C ILE A 344 5.98 24.67 3.93
N ALA A 345 5.51 25.58 4.78
CA ALA A 345 5.66 27.02 4.58
C ALA A 345 7.15 27.41 4.46
N MET A 346 7.98 26.97 5.41
CA MET A 346 9.42 27.25 5.38
C MET A 346 10.10 26.66 4.15
N ALA A 347 9.83 25.39 3.83
CA ALA A 347 10.45 24.74 2.68
C ALA A 347 10.10 25.44 1.36
N TYR A 348 8.81 25.69 1.11
CA TYR A 348 8.36 26.30 -0.14
C TYR A 348 8.76 27.78 -0.24
N ASN A 349 8.73 28.53 0.87
CA ASN A 349 9.21 29.91 0.90
C ASN A 349 10.68 30.01 0.50
N ARG A 350 11.53 29.16 1.06
CA ARG A 350 12.96 29.11 0.73
C ARG A 350 13.26 28.54 -0.65
N LEU A 351 12.34 27.77 -1.24
CA LEU A 351 12.34 27.39 -2.66
C LEU A 351 11.76 28.49 -3.58
N GLY A 352 11.47 29.67 -3.01
CA GLY A 352 11.06 30.87 -3.72
C GLY A 352 9.58 30.89 -4.14
N VAL A 353 8.71 30.24 -3.39
CA VAL A 353 7.24 30.31 -3.54
C VAL A 353 6.69 31.26 -2.49
N LYS A 354 5.78 32.18 -2.85
CA LYS A 354 5.16 33.05 -1.85
C LYS A 354 4.25 32.22 -0.93
N THR A 355 4.37 32.37 0.38
CA THR A 355 3.62 31.55 1.35
C THR A 355 2.75 32.38 2.28
N LEU A 356 1.51 31.92 2.46
CA LEU A 356 0.55 32.45 3.43
C LEU A 356 0.00 31.28 4.27
N ASN A 357 0.08 31.35 5.60
CA ASN A 357 -0.60 30.42 6.48
C ASN A 357 -1.81 31.08 7.14
N ILE A 358 -2.97 30.45 6.99
CA ILE A 358 -4.21 30.84 7.68
C ILE A 358 -4.44 29.85 8.81
N GLU A 359 -4.47 30.36 10.04
CA GLU A 359 -4.59 29.56 11.27
C GLU A 359 -5.78 30.05 12.10
N PHE A 360 -6.69 29.13 12.44
CA PHE A 360 -7.92 29.47 13.16
C PHE A 360 -7.73 29.65 14.66
N THR A 361 -6.62 29.14 15.20
CA THR A 361 -6.24 29.29 16.60
C THR A 361 -5.39 30.52 16.85
N ASP A 362 -5.13 30.81 18.13
CA ASP A 362 -4.52 32.05 18.58
C ASP A 362 -3.03 32.20 18.22
N ARG A 363 -2.35 31.10 17.91
CA ARG A 363 -0.92 31.06 17.59
C ARG A 363 -0.56 29.82 16.78
N VAL A 364 0.56 29.91 16.07
CA VAL A 364 1.17 28.74 15.42
C VAL A 364 1.69 27.74 16.46
N LEU A 365 1.81 26.46 16.12
CA LEU A 365 2.23 25.39 17.05
C LEU A 365 1.53 25.47 18.41
N ARG A 366 0.20 25.64 18.43
CA ARG A 366 -0.57 25.88 19.67
C ARG A 366 -0.32 24.89 20.82
N THR A 367 0.07 23.66 20.48
CA THR A 367 0.42 22.61 21.46
C THR A 367 1.73 22.86 22.20
N GLN A 368 2.55 23.81 21.74
CA GLN A 368 3.79 24.23 22.39
C GLN A 368 3.58 25.45 23.30
N THR A 369 4.60 25.76 24.09
CA THR A 369 4.61 26.94 24.95
C THR A 369 4.62 28.23 24.11
N PRO A 370 3.99 29.32 24.58
CA PRO A 370 3.85 30.55 23.79
C PRO A 370 5.17 31.17 23.34
N ASP A 371 6.23 31.09 24.15
CA ASP A 371 7.56 31.62 23.84
C ASP A 371 8.18 30.96 22.59
N ILE A 372 8.03 29.64 22.43
CA ILE A 372 8.46 28.91 21.23
C ILE A 372 7.66 29.39 20.01
N SER A 373 6.34 29.49 20.14
CA SER A 373 5.46 29.94 19.05
C SER A 373 5.76 31.39 18.62
N GLU A 374 6.05 32.28 19.57
CA GLU A 374 6.36 33.69 19.29
C GLU A 374 7.69 33.84 18.56
N GLU A 375 8.73 33.15 19.03
CA GLU A 375 10.05 33.26 18.41
C GLU A 375 10.08 32.64 17.00
N LEU A 376 9.41 31.51 16.82
CA LEU A 376 9.27 30.91 15.49
C LEU A 376 8.50 31.83 14.53
N GLN A 377 7.42 32.48 14.99
CA GLN A 377 6.67 33.43 14.17
C GLN A 377 7.52 34.63 13.75
N LYS A 378 8.33 35.19 14.66
CA LYS A 378 9.25 36.28 14.33
C LYS A 378 10.23 35.84 13.24
N GLN A 379 10.86 34.68 13.39
CA GLN A 379 11.81 34.16 12.42
C GLN A 379 11.14 33.93 11.05
N MET A 380 10.01 33.24 11.00
CA MET A 380 9.29 32.96 9.75
C MET A 380 8.84 34.25 9.05
N ARG A 381 8.35 35.25 9.79
CA ARG A 381 7.99 36.56 9.22
C ARG A 381 9.23 37.31 8.70
N SER A 382 10.37 37.20 9.37
CA SER A 382 11.62 37.79 8.88
C SER A 382 12.10 37.17 7.55
N GLU A 383 11.72 35.92 7.28
CA GLU A 383 11.96 35.23 6.00
C GLU A 383 10.89 35.52 4.94
N GLY A 384 9.90 36.37 5.23
CA GLY A 384 8.83 36.76 4.30
C GLY A 384 7.60 35.86 4.29
N ILE A 385 7.47 34.94 5.25
CA ILE A 385 6.30 34.07 5.39
C ILE A 385 5.16 34.85 6.07
N GLU A 386 4.00 34.93 5.41
CA GLU A 386 2.82 35.57 5.98
C GLU A 386 2.09 34.59 6.91
N LEU A 387 1.87 34.96 8.17
CA LEU A 387 1.23 34.13 9.19
C LEU A 387 0.03 34.85 9.81
N LEU A 388 -1.16 34.28 9.65
CA LEU A 388 -2.44 34.83 10.07
C LEU A 388 -3.14 33.95 11.12
N PRO A 389 -2.72 34.01 12.41
CA PRO A 389 -3.46 33.38 13.50
C PRO A 389 -4.78 34.11 13.80
N ASN A 390 -5.74 33.40 14.37
CA ASN A 390 -7.13 33.81 14.63
C ASN A 390 -7.98 34.08 13.36
N PHE A 391 -7.53 33.68 12.18
CA PHE A 391 -8.31 33.79 10.95
C PHE A 391 -9.05 32.50 10.64
N ARG A 392 -10.35 32.60 10.36
CA ARG A 392 -11.21 31.43 10.10
C ARG A 392 -11.74 31.46 8.69
N ALA A 393 -11.27 30.57 7.83
CA ALA A 393 -11.91 30.37 6.52
C ALA A 393 -13.37 29.91 6.72
N GLN A 394 -14.27 30.55 5.99
CA GLN A 394 -15.72 30.28 6.02
C GLN A 394 -16.21 29.72 4.69
N LYS A 395 -15.56 30.13 3.59
CA LYS A 395 -15.92 29.71 2.23
C LYS A 395 -14.71 29.81 1.31
N PHE A 396 -14.65 28.90 0.35
CA PHE A 396 -13.74 28.96 -0.79
C PHE A 396 -14.55 29.14 -2.08
N GLU A 397 -14.01 29.86 -3.04
CA GLU A 397 -14.63 30.02 -4.36
C GLU A 397 -13.56 29.98 -5.44
N LYS A 398 -13.79 29.19 -6.49
CA LYS A 398 -12.88 29.13 -7.63
C LYS A 398 -13.28 30.18 -8.67
N ARG A 399 -12.36 31.07 -9.04
CA ARG A 399 -12.55 32.09 -10.10
C ARG A 399 -11.45 31.94 -11.15
N GLY A 400 -11.77 31.19 -12.22
CA GLY A 400 -10.78 30.84 -13.24
C GLY A 400 -9.66 29.99 -12.64
N ASN A 401 -8.43 30.52 -12.67
CA ASN A 401 -7.26 29.87 -12.08
C ASN A 401 -6.98 30.31 -10.64
N GLU A 402 -7.68 31.33 -10.13
CA GLU A 402 -7.51 31.85 -8.79
C GLU A 402 -8.53 31.21 -7.82
N THR A 403 -8.15 31.17 -6.54
CA THR A 403 -9.04 30.78 -5.44
C THR A 403 -9.27 31.96 -4.52
N ILE A 404 -10.53 32.30 -4.28
CA ILE A 404 -10.93 33.29 -3.27
C ILE A 404 -11.20 32.57 -1.97
N ILE A 405 -10.60 33.04 -0.89
CA ILE A 405 -10.74 32.51 0.46
C ILE A 405 -11.40 33.56 1.34
N TYR A 406 -12.66 33.34 1.68
CA TYR A 406 -13.42 34.22 2.55
C TYR A 406 -13.12 33.86 4.01
N CYS A 407 -12.54 34.80 4.74
CA CYS A 407 -12.12 34.59 6.12
C CYS A 407 -12.83 35.54 7.07
N LYS A 408 -13.24 35.01 8.23
CA LYS A 408 -13.58 35.80 9.40
C LYS A 408 -12.30 36.21 10.12
N CYS A 409 -12.13 37.50 10.33
CA CYS A 409 -11.01 38.13 11.01
C CYS A 409 -11.12 37.99 12.55
N PRO A 410 -10.02 38.24 13.29
CA PRO A 410 -10.01 38.18 14.75
C PRO A 410 -10.98 39.19 15.41
N ASP A 411 -11.20 40.34 14.77
CA ASP A 411 -12.14 41.39 15.21
C ASP A 411 -13.61 41.09 14.86
N GLY A 412 -13.87 39.95 14.21
CA GLY A 412 -15.20 39.53 13.77
C GLY A 412 -15.63 40.04 12.40
N SER A 413 -14.85 40.92 11.76
CA SER A 413 -15.07 41.36 10.38
C SER A 413 -14.79 40.23 9.37
N PHE A 414 -15.11 40.46 8.10
CA PHE A 414 -14.83 39.52 7.02
C PHE A 414 -13.83 40.13 6.03
N THR A 415 -12.93 39.29 5.51
CA THR A 415 -11.95 39.66 4.48
C THR A 415 -11.85 38.56 3.43
N GLU A 416 -11.26 38.90 2.29
CA GLU A 416 -11.03 38.01 1.16
C GLU A 416 -9.54 37.93 0.86
N PHE A 417 -9.03 36.72 0.71
CA PHE A 417 -7.69 36.47 0.18
C PHE A 417 -7.80 35.87 -1.22
N VAL A 418 -6.96 36.32 -2.15
CA VAL A 418 -6.87 35.78 -3.51
C VAL A 418 -5.58 34.96 -3.63
N GLU A 419 -5.73 33.65 -3.76
CA GLU A 419 -4.64 32.70 -3.98
C GLU A 419 -4.52 32.39 -5.48
N LYS A 420 -3.38 32.71 -6.09
CA LYS A 420 -3.13 32.55 -7.53
C LYS A 420 -2.50 31.20 -7.91
N GLY A 421 -1.89 30.52 -6.95
CA GLY A 421 -1.25 29.23 -7.11
C GLY A 421 -2.10 28.11 -6.53
N LYS A 422 -1.78 27.64 -5.31
CA LYS A 422 -2.42 26.45 -4.71
C LYS A 422 -2.84 26.67 -3.27
N VAL A 423 -3.97 26.07 -2.90
CA VAL A 423 -4.37 25.92 -1.48
C VAL A 423 -3.91 24.56 -0.97
N VAL A 424 -3.24 24.53 0.18
CA VAL A 424 -2.75 23.31 0.84
C VAL A 424 -3.48 23.12 2.16
N ILE A 425 -4.05 21.93 2.38
CA ILE A 425 -4.71 21.58 3.65
C ILE A 425 -3.74 20.86 4.57
N ALA A 426 -3.46 21.47 5.72
CA ALA A 426 -2.60 20.97 6.79
C ALA A 426 -3.25 21.16 8.18
N THR A 427 -4.57 20.99 8.25
CA THR A 427 -5.42 21.23 9.43
C THR A 427 -5.41 20.10 10.48
N GLY A 428 -4.36 19.27 10.46
CA GLY A 428 -4.22 18.08 11.30
C GLY A 428 -4.54 16.78 10.58
N THR A 429 -4.51 15.67 11.31
CA THR A 429 -4.77 14.32 10.79
C THR A 429 -5.96 13.67 11.50
N LYS A 430 -6.53 12.64 10.87
CA LYS A 430 -7.59 11.79 11.41
C LYS A 430 -7.19 10.32 11.26
N ALA A 431 -7.52 9.49 12.23
CA ALA A 431 -7.27 8.05 12.18
C ALA A 431 -8.04 7.38 11.02
N ASN A 432 -7.39 6.41 10.36
CA ASN A 432 -7.99 5.67 9.25
C ASN A 432 -8.81 4.46 9.76
N THR A 433 -10.02 4.72 10.25
CA THR A 433 -10.88 3.70 10.89
C THR A 433 -12.20 3.43 10.14
N SER A 434 -12.63 4.31 9.24
CA SER A 434 -13.99 4.31 8.68
C SER A 434 -14.33 3.14 7.75
N ALA A 435 -13.33 2.54 7.09
CA ALA A 435 -13.54 1.47 6.10
C ALA A 435 -13.20 0.07 6.63
N LEU A 436 -12.96 -0.06 7.94
CA LEU A 436 -12.46 -1.29 8.55
C LEU A 436 -13.56 -2.25 9.03
N GLY A 437 -14.84 -1.89 8.96
CA GLY A 437 -15.93 -2.73 9.47
C GLY A 437 -15.87 -2.96 10.98
N LEU A 438 -15.41 -1.97 11.75
CA LEU A 438 -15.17 -2.08 13.21
C LEU A 438 -16.48 -2.26 13.99
N GLU A 439 -17.58 -1.77 13.44
CA GLU A 439 -18.94 -1.96 13.94
C GLU A 439 -19.35 -3.43 13.97
N ASN A 440 -18.86 -4.25 13.03
CA ASN A 440 -19.18 -5.69 12.95
C ASN A 440 -18.59 -6.48 14.12
N ILE A 441 -17.54 -5.95 14.75
CA ILE A 441 -16.81 -6.62 15.83
C ILE A 441 -17.02 -5.95 17.20
N GLY A 442 -17.68 -4.79 17.23
CA GLY A 442 -17.91 -4.01 18.44
C GLY A 442 -16.62 -3.42 19.01
N LEU A 443 -15.71 -2.96 18.15
CA LEU A 443 -14.46 -2.34 18.57
C LEU A 443 -14.69 -0.87 18.97
N ASN A 444 -14.14 -0.48 20.12
CA ASN A 444 -14.34 0.85 20.69
C ASN A 444 -13.41 1.89 20.06
N LEU A 445 -13.99 3.01 19.62
CA LEU A 445 -13.26 4.20 19.23
C LEU A 445 -13.37 5.26 20.34
N THR A 446 -12.37 6.13 20.42
CA THR A 446 -12.45 7.38 21.18
C THR A 446 -13.36 8.37 20.45
N ASP A 447 -13.80 9.44 21.13
CA ASP A 447 -14.61 10.52 20.54
C ASP A 447 -13.95 11.18 19.32
N SER A 448 -12.62 11.10 19.25
CA SER A 448 -11.82 11.63 18.14
C SER A 448 -11.66 10.66 16.95
N GLY A 449 -12.27 9.47 17.01
CA GLY A 449 -12.25 8.47 15.94
C GLY A 449 -11.03 7.53 15.95
N HIS A 450 -10.12 7.67 16.92
CA HIS A 450 -8.98 6.76 17.11
C HIS A 450 -9.42 5.46 17.79
N ILE A 451 -8.73 4.35 17.52
CA ILE A 451 -8.92 3.08 18.24
C ILE A 451 -8.43 3.24 19.67
N SER A 452 -9.29 2.90 20.64
CA SER A 452 -8.91 2.93 22.05
C SER A 452 -8.06 1.70 22.38
N VAL A 453 -6.88 1.93 22.96
CA VAL A 453 -5.98 0.87 23.43
C VAL A 453 -5.51 1.10 24.86
N ASP A 454 -5.08 0.03 25.51
CA ASP A 454 -4.41 0.09 26.82
C ASP A 454 -2.87 0.29 26.68
N GLY A 455 -2.15 0.25 27.80
CA GLY A 455 -0.69 0.41 27.83
C GLY A 455 0.11 -0.71 27.12
N LYS A 456 -0.54 -1.81 26.73
CA LYS A 456 0.04 -2.91 25.95
C LYS A 456 -0.42 -2.90 24.50
N MET A 457 -1.11 -1.84 24.07
CA MET A 457 -1.70 -1.71 22.74
C MET A 457 -2.85 -2.70 22.47
N GLU A 458 -3.49 -3.22 23.53
CA GLU A 458 -4.65 -4.12 23.44
C GLU A 458 -5.94 -3.31 23.27
N THR A 459 -6.83 -3.77 22.37
CA THR A 459 -8.18 -3.18 22.22
C THR A 459 -9.16 -3.78 23.23
N ASN A 460 -10.43 -3.37 23.18
CA ASN A 460 -11.49 -3.99 23.99
C ASN A 460 -11.84 -5.43 23.56
N ILE A 461 -11.34 -5.89 22.41
CA ILE A 461 -11.54 -7.24 21.91
C ILE A 461 -10.23 -7.99 22.14
N ALA A 462 -10.32 -9.12 22.87
CA ALA A 462 -9.19 -10.03 23.01
C ALA A 462 -8.59 -10.33 21.63
N HIS A 463 -7.28 -10.62 21.56
CA HIS A 463 -6.57 -10.97 20.32
C HIS A 463 -6.54 -9.92 19.19
N ILE A 464 -7.15 -8.74 19.35
CA ILE A 464 -7.03 -7.60 18.41
C ILE A 464 -6.24 -6.46 19.07
N TYR A 465 -5.16 -6.06 18.40
CA TYR A 465 -4.26 -4.99 18.81
C TYR A 465 -4.33 -3.85 17.79
N ALA A 466 -3.91 -2.65 18.17
CA ALA A 466 -3.77 -1.52 17.24
C ALA A 466 -2.54 -0.68 17.58
N ALA A 467 -1.86 -0.12 16.58
CA ALA A 467 -0.64 0.65 16.79
C ALA A 467 -0.40 1.72 15.72
N GLY A 468 0.39 2.73 16.07
CA GLY A 468 0.68 3.89 15.22
C GLY A 468 -0.45 4.92 15.24
N ASP A 469 -0.49 5.82 14.24
CA ASP A 469 -1.42 6.97 14.24
C ASP A 469 -2.92 6.62 14.22
N VAL A 470 -3.30 5.33 14.10
CA VAL A 470 -4.71 4.90 14.21
C VAL A 470 -5.19 4.87 15.66
N VAL A 471 -4.27 4.80 16.65
CA VAL A 471 -4.59 4.81 18.08
C VAL A 471 -4.37 6.18 18.69
N ASN A 472 -4.89 6.38 19.91
CA ASN A 472 -4.82 7.63 20.66
C ASN A 472 -3.44 7.90 21.31
N THR A 473 -2.35 7.61 20.60
CA THR A 473 -0.97 7.92 21.03
C THR A 473 -0.40 9.08 20.20
N PRO A 474 0.68 9.74 20.65
CA PRO A 474 1.36 10.73 19.82
C PRO A 474 1.72 10.16 18.42
N ALA A 475 1.37 10.90 17.37
CA ALA A 475 1.54 10.50 15.98
C ALA A 475 2.99 10.72 15.51
N PHE A 476 3.89 9.86 15.98
CA PHE A 476 5.31 9.85 15.60
C PHE A 476 5.73 8.47 15.11
N VAL A 477 6.75 8.45 14.24
CA VAL A 477 7.30 7.20 13.70
C VAL A 477 8.29 6.51 14.64
N TYR A 478 8.89 7.25 15.58
CA TYR A 478 9.91 6.79 16.53
C TYR A 478 9.49 7.03 17.97
#